data_AF-A0A845V1E1-F1
#
_entry.id   AF-A0A845V1E1-F1
#
_cell.length_a   1.000
_cell.length_b   1.000
_cell.length_c   1.000
_cell.angle_alpha   90.00
_cell.angle_beta   90.00
_cell.angle_gamma   90.00
#
_symmetry.space_group_name_H-M   'P 1'
#
loop_
_entity.id
_entity.type
_entity.pdbx_description
1 polymer ?
#
loop_
_entity_poly.entity_id
_entity_poly.type
_entity_poly.pdbx_seq_one_letter_code
_entity_poly.pdbx_strand_id
1 'polypeptide(L)'
;MTSRSSLPRWPTLNLERRSDGRVCGIDEAGCAPLAGPVVAAAVVLPPGPKPTALRGLTDSKLLSAEKREDFFRRIQDIAQVGVGMASVEEIDTLNIHHADLLAMKRAFEALPASPDHALVDGRSKPALGCNVEAIVKGDRRSLSIAAASVVAKVTRDRMMRELAGRFPDYGWHTNVGYGTDAHYLGLLRKGPTEHHRRSFAPVNTIFSPMATAWQRFRFEPVQDAASADGLDLFFLRNDLYAVFDRRGRHIGLVKNLRGCWTFRAIGYHDGGKPETGTGPFSRYDGMRVEAPQAQMVIRLLSTG
;
A
#
# COMPACT_ATOMS: atom_id res chain seq x y z
N MET A 1 12.17 25.35 27.06
CA MET A 1 12.56 25.27 25.64
C MET A 1 13.05 23.86 25.35
N THR A 2 12.19 22.96 24.90
CA THR A 2 12.59 21.60 24.53
C THR A 2 13.30 21.65 23.19
N SER A 3 14.62 21.43 23.22
CA SER A 3 15.44 21.17 22.04
C SER A 3 14.74 20.12 21.17
N ARG A 4 14.29 20.53 19.98
CA ARG A 4 13.93 19.60 18.92
C ARG A 4 15.23 18.92 18.51
N SER A 5 15.56 17.80 19.17
CA SER A 5 16.65 16.92 18.76
C SER A 5 16.49 16.68 17.25
N SER A 6 17.48 17.14 16.48
CA SER A 6 17.57 16.82 15.07
C SER A 6 17.65 15.30 14.93
N LEU A 7 16.93 14.75 13.94
CA LEU A 7 17.03 13.32 13.65
C LEU A 7 18.47 13.00 13.25
N PRO A 8 19.04 11.89 13.74
CA PRO A 8 20.39 11.53 13.36
C PRO A 8 20.46 11.22 11.86
N ARG A 9 21.65 11.35 11.27
CA ARG A 9 21.88 11.01 9.86
C ARG A 9 21.49 9.55 9.57
N TRP A 10 21.80 8.66 10.52
CA TRP A 10 21.42 7.26 10.52
C TRP A 10 20.93 6.87 11.92
N PRO A 11 19.94 5.96 12.04
CA PRO A 11 19.58 5.35 13.32
C PRO A 11 20.80 4.74 14.02
N THR A 12 20.75 4.70 15.36
CA THR A 12 21.84 4.21 16.22
C THR A 12 21.30 3.23 17.24
N LEU A 13 22.18 2.61 18.04
CA LEU A 13 21.80 1.75 19.16
C LEU A 13 21.53 2.52 20.48
N ASN A 14 21.43 3.85 20.43
CA ASN A 14 21.30 4.67 21.64
C ASN A 14 19.98 4.46 22.38
N LEU A 15 18.92 3.99 21.71
CA LEU A 15 17.64 3.68 22.37
C LEU A 15 17.69 2.30 23.01
N GLU A 16 18.24 1.32 22.28
CA GLU A 16 18.42 -0.05 22.72
C GLU A 16 19.31 -0.14 23.97
N ARG A 17 20.32 0.74 24.08
CA ARG A 17 21.24 0.80 25.23
C ARG A 17 20.67 1.49 26.47
N ARG A 18 19.43 1.99 26.44
CA ARG A 18 18.78 2.60 27.62
C ARG A 18 18.23 1.57 28.59
N SER A 19 18.08 0.34 28.13
CA SER A 19 17.51 -0.76 28.88
C SER A 19 18.55 -1.85 29.02
N ASP A 20 18.63 -2.45 30.19
CA ASP A 20 19.38 -3.67 30.40
C ASP A 20 18.62 -4.85 29.76
N GLY A 21 19.33 -5.90 29.38
CA GLY A 21 18.74 -7.10 28.78
C GLY A 21 18.52 -7.03 27.27
N ARG A 22 17.59 -7.86 26.78
CA ARG A 22 17.33 -8.09 25.36
C ARG A 22 16.29 -7.11 24.83
N VAL A 23 16.70 -6.24 23.91
CA VAL A 23 15.81 -5.26 23.27
C VAL A 23 15.49 -5.70 21.85
N CYS A 24 14.20 -5.74 21.49
CA CYS A 24 13.77 -5.85 20.11
C CYS A 24 13.24 -4.52 19.57
N GLY A 25 13.50 -4.24 18.30
CA GLY A 25 12.80 -3.22 17.53
C GLY A 25 11.66 -3.84 16.73
N ILE A 26 10.52 -3.16 16.63
CA ILE A 26 9.32 -3.63 15.94
C ILE A 26 8.80 -2.53 15.00
N ASP A 27 8.45 -2.92 13.79
CA ASP A 27 7.83 -2.06 12.78
C ASP A 27 6.96 -2.89 11.82
N GLU A 28 6.04 -2.23 11.12
CA GLU A 28 5.11 -2.83 10.19
C GLU A 28 5.26 -2.37 8.73
N ALA A 29 4.71 -3.18 7.83
CA ALA A 29 4.49 -2.83 6.44
C ALA A 29 3.08 -3.24 6.03
N GLY A 30 2.42 -2.38 5.25
CA GLY A 30 1.16 -2.73 4.60
C GLY A 30 -0.10 -2.23 5.27
N CYS A 31 -0.07 -1.15 6.07
CA CYS A 31 -1.31 -0.60 6.64
C CYS A 31 -2.25 0.03 5.59
N ALA A 32 -1.71 0.72 4.58
CA ALA A 32 -2.49 1.47 3.58
C ALA A 32 -2.97 0.74 2.30
N PRO A 33 -2.31 -0.33 1.81
CA PRO A 33 -2.73 -1.08 0.62
C PRO A 33 -4.20 -1.53 0.63
N LEU A 34 -4.80 -1.64 -0.55
CA LEU A 34 -6.16 -2.18 -0.73
C LEU A 34 -6.17 -3.72 -0.71
N ALA A 35 -5.00 -4.34 -0.91
CA ALA A 35 -4.88 -5.78 -0.99
C ALA A 35 -3.66 -6.32 -0.22
N GLY A 36 -3.78 -7.57 0.20
CA GLY A 36 -2.78 -8.32 0.93
C GLY A 36 -2.75 -8.05 2.44
N PRO A 37 -1.93 -8.79 3.18
CA PRO A 37 -1.85 -8.69 4.63
C PRO A 37 -1.13 -7.42 5.09
N VAL A 38 -1.22 -7.16 6.39
CA VAL A 38 -0.25 -6.35 7.13
C VAL A 38 0.80 -7.30 7.70
N VAL A 39 2.08 -6.95 7.59
CA VAL A 39 3.21 -7.75 8.04
C VAL A 39 4.02 -6.90 8.98
N ALA A 40 4.36 -7.43 10.15
CA ALA A 40 5.28 -6.82 11.08
C ALA A 40 6.52 -7.69 11.26
N ALA A 41 7.62 -7.08 11.67
CA ALA A 41 8.82 -7.78 12.06
C ALA A 41 9.27 -7.31 13.45
N ALA A 42 9.87 -8.22 14.21
CA ALA A 42 10.57 -7.94 15.44
C ALA A 42 12.04 -8.34 15.25
N VAL A 43 12.97 -7.45 15.57
CA VAL A 43 14.41 -7.67 15.33
C VAL A 43 15.19 -7.40 16.60
N VAL A 44 15.95 -8.41 17.04
CA VAL A 44 16.94 -8.29 18.12
C VAL A 44 18.33 -8.29 17.50
N LEU A 45 19.04 -7.17 17.64
CA LEU A 45 20.41 -7.04 17.16
C LEU A 45 21.40 -7.62 18.17
N PRO A 46 22.48 -8.29 17.73
CA PRO A 46 23.48 -8.85 18.63
C PRO A 46 24.28 -7.74 19.30
N PRO A 47 24.81 -7.97 20.52
CA PRO A 47 25.74 -7.04 21.14
C PRO A 47 27.07 -6.97 20.38
N GLY A 48 27.90 -5.98 20.73
CA GLY A 48 29.24 -5.83 20.18
C GLY A 48 29.25 -5.19 18.78
N PRO A 49 30.26 -5.52 17.94
CA PRO A 49 30.53 -4.77 16.72
C PRO A 49 29.69 -5.22 15.52
N LYS A 50 29.05 -6.39 15.54
CA LYS A 50 28.30 -6.93 14.39
C LYS A 50 27.28 -5.95 13.77
N PRO A 51 26.51 -5.15 14.55
CA PRO A 51 25.57 -4.18 13.98
C PRO A 51 26.21 -3.09 13.10
N THR A 52 27.54 -2.92 13.13
CA THR A 52 28.24 -2.00 12.20
C THR A 52 28.08 -2.40 10.74
N ALA A 53 27.79 -3.68 10.44
CA ALA A 53 27.44 -4.17 9.10
C ALA A 53 26.17 -3.51 8.52
N LEU A 54 25.32 -2.92 9.38
CA LEU A 54 24.09 -2.21 9.02
C LEU A 54 24.29 -0.70 8.84
N ARG A 55 25.55 -0.21 8.75
CA ARG A 55 25.83 1.21 8.49
C ARG A 55 25.11 1.67 7.21
N GLY A 56 24.36 2.77 7.31
CA GLY A 56 23.58 3.33 6.21
C GLY A 56 22.14 2.83 6.13
N LEU A 57 21.76 1.89 7.00
CA LEU A 57 20.36 1.51 7.21
C LEU A 57 19.59 2.73 7.75
N THR A 58 18.35 2.90 7.28
CA THR A 58 17.41 3.96 7.67
C THR A 58 16.00 3.49 7.33
N ASP A 59 15.00 4.37 7.46
CA ASP A 59 13.63 4.17 6.99
C ASP A 59 13.61 3.44 5.63
N SER A 60 12.96 2.27 5.60
CA SER A 60 12.88 1.40 4.43
C SER A 60 12.35 2.12 3.19
N LYS A 61 11.53 3.17 3.35
CA LYS A 61 10.97 3.99 2.27
C LYS A 61 12.01 4.90 1.61
N LEU A 62 13.10 5.22 2.32
CA LEU A 62 14.22 6.03 1.81
C LEU A 62 15.28 5.19 1.08
N LEU A 63 15.18 3.86 1.15
CA LEU A 63 16.08 2.93 0.50
C LEU A 63 15.54 2.52 -0.89
N SER A 64 16.43 2.25 -1.84
CA SER A 64 16.06 1.57 -3.09
C SER A 64 15.66 0.11 -2.79
N ALA A 65 14.94 -0.52 -3.72
CA ALA A 65 14.58 -1.94 -3.58
C ALA A 65 15.82 -2.83 -3.42
N GLU A 66 16.86 -2.60 -4.24
CA GLU A 66 18.13 -3.31 -4.16
C GLU A 66 18.82 -3.14 -2.79
N LYS A 67 18.88 -1.91 -2.27
CA LYS A 67 19.46 -1.65 -0.94
C LYS A 67 18.66 -2.31 0.18
N ARG A 68 17.32 -2.34 0.07
CA ARG A 68 16.49 -3.07 1.04
C ARG A 68 16.79 -4.56 1.03
N GLU A 69 16.95 -5.17 -0.14
CA GLU A 69 17.27 -6.60 -0.28
C GLU A 69 18.68 -6.93 0.26
N ASP A 70 19.65 -6.04 0.05
CA ASP A 70 20.98 -6.16 0.65
C ASP A 70 20.94 -6.07 2.18
N PHE A 71 20.27 -5.04 2.74
CA PHE A 71 20.11 -4.95 4.19
C PHE A 71 19.30 -6.10 4.77
N PHE A 72 18.27 -6.58 4.09
CA PHE A 72 17.50 -7.75 4.51
C PHE A 72 18.40 -8.95 4.72
N ARG A 73 19.29 -9.27 3.77
CA ARG A 73 20.26 -10.37 3.91
C ARG A 73 21.19 -10.16 5.10
N ARG A 74 21.79 -8.97 5.22
CA ARG A 74 22.69 -8.65 6.34
C ARG A 74 22.00 -8.74 7.70
N ILE A 75 20.73 -8.34 7.79
CA ILE A 75 19.94 -8.45 9.02
C ILE A 75 19.73 -9.92 9.36
N GLN A 76 19.34 -10.75 8.39
CA GLN A 76 19.17 -12.20 8.59
C GLN A 76 20.46 -12.89 9.03
N ASP A 77 21.62 -12.42 8.56
CA ASP A 77 22.93 -13.01 8.90
C ASP A 77 23.37 -12.72 10.35
N ILE A 78 22.94 -11.60 10.93
CA ILE A 78 23.46 -11.15 12.24
C ILE A 78 22.42 -11.10 13.35
N ALA A 79 21.15 -10.93 13.02
CA ALA A 79 20.09 -10.62 13.97
C ALA A 79 19.17 -11.81 14.21
N GLN A 80 18.45 -11.79 15.33
CA GLN A 80 17.30 -12.66 15.51
C GLN A 80 16.06 -11.92 15.03
N VAL A 81 15.26 -12.61 14.21
CA VAL A 81 14.15 -12.01 13.49
C VAL A 81 12.91 -12.86 13.70
N GLY A 82 11.85 -12.22 14.19
CA GLY A 82 10.50 -12.76 14.18
C GLY A 82 9.65 -12.01 13.15
N VAL A 83 8.79 -12.73 12.44
CA VAL A 83 7.87 -12.14 11.46
C VAL A 83 6.45 -12.56 11.83
N GLY A 84 5.55 -11.59 11.87
CA GLY A 84 4.14 -11.78 12.13
C GLY A 84 3.31 -11.13 11.04
N MET A 85 2.11 -11.65 10.82
CA MET A 85 1.18 -11.08 9.85
C MET A 85 -0.24 -11.13 10.40
N ALA A 86 -1.07 -10.21 9.92
CA ALA A 86 -2.52 -10.34 10.02
C ALA A 86 -3.13 -10.38 8.62
N SER A 87 -4.02 -11.36 8.42
CA SER A 87 -4.63 -11.66 7.13
C SER A 87 -5.63 -10.58 6.71
N VAL A 88 -6.12 -10.66 5.48
CA VAL A 88 -7.14 -9.73 4.97
C VAL A 88 -8.44 -9.88 5.77
N GLU A 89 -8.81 -11.11 6.11
CA GLU A 89 -9.98 -11.44 6.93
C GLU A 89 -9.85 -10.84 8.35
N GLU A 90 -8.66 -10.92 8.94
CA GLU A 90 -8.39 -10.31 10.25
C GLU A 90 -8.41 -8.78 10.18
N ILE A 91 -7.89 -8.17 9.10
CA ILE A 91 -7.99 -6.72 8.88
C ILE A 91 -9.45 -6.29 8.78
N ASP A 92 -10.25 -6.99 7.99
CA ASP A 92 -11.66 -6.66 7.79
C ASP A 92 -12.49 -6.87 9.07
N THR A 93 -12.11 -7.83 9.92
CA THR A 93 -12.79 -8.12 11.20
C THR A 93 -12.37 -7.17 12.33
N LEU A 94 -11.06 -6.93 12.47
CA LEU A 94 -10.48 -6.22 13.60
C LEU A 94 -10.30 -4.74 13.37
N ASN A 95 -10.45 -4.26 12.12
CA ASN A 95 -9.89 -3.01 11.60
C ASN A 95 -8.35 -3.01 11.50
N ILE A 96 -7.82 -2.09 10.68
CA ILE A 96 -6.40 -2.06 10.38
C ILE A 96 -5.51 -1.79 11.60
N HIS A 97 -5.97 -0.99 12.56
CA HIS A 97 -5.17 -0.67 13.74
C HIS A 97 -4.98 -1.90 14.63
N HIS A 98 -6.02 -2.68 14.88
CA HIS A 98 -5.91 -3.87 15.73
C HIS A 98 -5.26 -5.04 15.00
N ALA A 99 -5.48 -5.16 13.69
CA ALA A 99 -4.77 -6.15 12.87
C ALA A 99 -3.26 -5.87 12.83
N ASP A 100 -2.85 -4.61 12.77
CA ASP A 100 -1.45 -4.21 12.89
C ASP A 100 -0.85 -4.60 14.26
N LEU A 101 -1.54 -4.25 15.36
CA LEU A 101 -1.13 -4.68 16.71
C LEU A 101 -1.01 -6.21 16.84
N LEU A 102 -1.91 -6.97 16.20
CA LEU A 102 -1.87 -8.42 16.15
C LEU A 102 -0.66 -8.93 15.37
N ALA A 103 -0.35 -8.33 14.22
CA ALA A 103 0.85 -8.66 13.44
C ALA A 103 2.13 -8.39 14.24
N MET A 104 2.22 -7.25 14.93
CA MET A 104 3.34 -6.91 15.80
C MET A 104 3.51 -7.91 16.95
N LYS A 105 2.40 -8.30 17.59
CA LYS A 105 2.41 -9.34 18.64
C LYS A 105 2.93 -10.67 18.11
N ARG A 106 2.44 -11.12 16.96
CA ARG A 106 2.91 -12.36 16.31
C ARG A 106 4.40 -12.29 15.94
N ALA A 107 4.87 -11.13 15.49
CA ALA A 107 6.28 -10.94 15.16
C ALA A 107 7.16 -11.05 16.41
N PHE A 108 6.72 -10.47 17.53
CA PHE A 108 7.38 -10.60 18.82
C PHE A 108 7.41 -12.05 19.31
N GLU A 109 6.28 -12.76 19.25
CA GLU A 109 6.16 -14.16 19.68
C GLU A 109 6.95 -15.13 18.79
N ALA A 110 7.22 -14.77 17.53
CA ALA A 110 8.03 -15.55 16.61
C ALA A 110 9.55 -15.42 16.83
N LEU A 111 10.00 -14.54 17.73
CA LEU A 111 11.41 -14.48 18.09
C LEU A 111 11.83 -15.77 18.83
N PRO A 112 13.02 -16.31 18.55
CA PRO A 112 13.47 -17.58 19.15
C PRO A 112 13.74 -17.48 20.65
N ALA A 113 13.78 -16.27 21.21
CA ALA A 113 13.87 -16.03 22.64
C ALA A 113 13.21 -14.69 22.99
N SER A 114 12.49 -14.67 24.11
CA SER A 114 11.71 -13.51 24.56
C SER A 114 12.61 -12.29 24.87
N PRO A 115 12.31 -11.11 24.29
CA PRO A 115 12.90 -9.84 24.68
C PRO A 115 12.38 -9.34 26.04
N ASP A 116 13.23 -8.60 26.74
CA ASP A 116 12.90 -7.89 27.99
C ASP A 116 12.25 -6.51 27.71
N HIS A 117 12.57 -5.93 26.54
CA HIS A 117 12.07 -4.63 26.10
C HIS A 117 11.75 -4.63 24.59
N ALA A 118 10.69 -3.91 24.22
CA ALA A 118 10.30 -3.68 22.84
C ALA A 118 10.24 -2.19 22.52
N LEU A 119 10.97 -1.77 21.48
CA LEU A 119 10.87 -0.46 20.87
C LEU A 119 10.00 -0.58 19.62
N VAL A 120 8.88 0.15 19.56
CA VAL A 120 7.88 0.03 18.48
C VAL A 120 7.82 1.33 17.69
N ASP A 121 7.82 1.28 16.36
CA ASP A 121 7.62 2.50 15.57
C ASP A 121 6.24 3.13 15.80
N GLY A 122 6.19 4.46 15.74
CA GLY A 122 4.94 5.20 15.81
C GLY A 122 4.46 5.47 17.24
N ARG A 123 3.16 5.25 17.49
CA ARG A 123 2.47 5.64 18.74
C ARG A 123 1.77 4.47 19.41
N SER A 124 1.64 3.36 18.71
CA SER A 124 0.92 2.18 19.16
C SER A 124 1.75 1.39 20.16
N LYS A 125 1.09 0.76 21.13
CA LYS A 125 1.74 -0.14 22.11
C LYS A 125 1.02 -1.49 22.09
N PRO A 126 1.51 -2.48 21.32
CA PRO A 126 0.95 -3.83 21.36
C PRO A 126 1.07 -4.42 22.77
N ALA A 127 0.11 -5.26 23.14
CA ALA A 127 0.14 -6.00 24.40
C ALA A 127 1.15 -7.15 24.28
N LEU A 128 2.38 -6.89 24.73
CA LEU A 128 3.51 -7.83 24.71
C LEU A 128 3.86 -8.26 26.14
N GLY A 129 4.49 -9.43 26.28
CA GLY A 129 4.97 -9.95 27.57
C GLY A 129 6.21 -9.23 28.13
N CYS A 130 6.44 -7.98 27.74
CA CYS A 130 7.62 -7.21 28.10
C CYS A 130 7.33 -5.69 28.14
N ASN A 131 8.32 -4.88 28.51
CA ASN A 131 8.17 -3.42 28.54
C ASN A 131 8.13 -2.85 27.12
N VAL A 132 7.09 -2.07 26.79
CA VAL A 132 6.89 -1.50 25.45
C VAL A 132 7.04 0.03 25.43
N GLU A 133 8.00 0.52 24.64
CA GLU A 133 8.19 1.95 24.33
C GLU A 133 7.83 2.23 22.87
N ALA A 134 6.88 3.15 22.65
CA ALA A 134 6.51 3.60 21.31
C ALA A 134 7.36 4.82 20.92
N ILE A 135 8.02 4.74 19.77
CA ILE A 135 8.98 5.73 19.28
C ILE A 135 8.46 6.34 17.99
N VAL A 136 8.04 7.60 18.04
CA VAL A 136 7.66 8.34 16.82
C VAL A 136 8.88 8.46 15.90
N LYS A 137 8.75 7.99 14.65
CA LYS A 137 9.85 7.91 13.65
C LYS A 137 11.01 7.07 14.19
N GLY A 138 10.68 5.95 14.83
CA GLY A 138 11.61 5.00 15.41
C GLY A 138 12.54 4.40 14.37
N ASP A 139 12.06 4.16 13.15
CA ASP A 139 12.85 3.71 11.99
C ASP A 139 14.02 4.66 11.62
N ARG A 140 13.95 5.92 12.03
CA ARG A 140 15.00 6.93 11.85
C ARG A 140 15.83 7.19 13.10
N ARG A 141 15.53 6.54 14.23
CA ARG A 141 16.15 6.80 15.55
C ARG A 141 16.80 5.56 16.15
N SER A 142 16.14 4.42 16.05
CA SER A 142 16.54 3.10 16.56
C SER A 142 16.99 2.20 15.40
N LEU A 143 18.16 1.59 15.55
CA LEU A 143 18.71 0.70 14.53
C LEU A 143 17.91 -0.61 14.44
N SER A 144 17.40 -1.11 15.56
CA SER A 144 16.55 -2.31 15.59
C SER A 144 15.18 -2.06 14.95
N ILE A 145 14.54 -0.91 15.18
CA ILE A 145 13.30 -0.55 14.47
C ILE A 145 13.57 -0.38 12.97
N ALA A 146 14.65 0.29 12.59
CA ALA A 146 15.02 0.42 11.17
C ALA A 146 15.22 -0.96 10.50
N ALA A 147 15.83 -1.91 11.20
CA ALA A 147 15.98 -3.28 10.72
C ALA A 147 14.63 -3.99 10.57
N ALA A 148 13.75 -3.88 11.57
CA ALA A 148 12.39 -4.39 11.50
C ALA A 148 11.61 -3.81 10.30
N SER A 149 11.73 -2.50 10.04
CA SER A 149 11.08 -1.83 8.90
C SER A 149 11.45 -2.47 7.56
N VAL A 150 12.74 -2.82 7.38
CA VAL A 150 13.24 -3.45 6.16
C VAL A 150 12.76 -4.89 6.06
N VAL A 151 12.81 -5.66 7.15
CA VAL A 151 12.32 -7.04 7.18
C VAL A 151 10.84 -7.10 6.84
N ALA A 152 10.00 -6.29 7.49
CA ALA A 152 8.57 -6.24 7.24
C ALA A 152 8.29 -5.84 5.78
N LYS A 153 8.96 -4.80 5.28
CA LYS A 153 8.77 -4.29 3.92
C LYS A 153 9.16 -5.30 2.84
N VAL A 154 10.35 -5.88 2.94
CA VAL A 154 10.84 -6.87 1.95
C VAL A 154 9.97 -8.12 1.97
N THR A 155 9.63 -8.63 3.15
CA THR A 155 8.78 -9.81 3.29
C THR A 155 7.42 -9.58 2.66
N ARG A 156 6.73 -8.49 3.01
CA ARG A 156 5.43 -8.17 2.43
C ARG A 156 5.48 -7.96 0.92
N ASP A 157 6.48 -7.22 0.42
CA ASP A 157 6.59 -6.94 -1.01
C ASP A 157 6.80 -8.24 -1.82
N ARG A 158 7.57 -9.21 -1.29
CA ARG A 158 7.73 -10.53 -1.91
C ARG A 158 6.41 -11.30 -1.96
N MET A 159 5.64 -11.34 -0.86
CA MET A 159 4.31 -11.97 -0.83
C MET A 159 3.37 -11.37 -1.89
N MET A 160 3.37 -10.04 -2.02
CA MET A 160 2.53 -9.37 -3.01
C MET A 160 2.96 -9.62 -4.46
N ARG A 161 4.26 -9.76 -4.72
CA ARG A 161 4.78 -10.11 -6.06
C ARG A 161 4.47 -11.55 -6.43
N GLU A 162 4.52 -12.47 -5.47
CA GLU A 162 4.08 -13.85 -5.67
C GLU A 162 2.58 -13.91 -6.00
N LEU A 163 1.76 -13.16 -5.25
CA LEU A 163 0.33 -13.00 -5.53
C LEU A 163 0.05 -12.41 -6.92
N ALA A 164 0.89 -11.49 -7.39
CA ALA A 164 0.72 -10.86 -8.70
C ALA A 164 0.75 -11.85 -9.86
N GLY A 165 1.47 -12.97 -9.73
CA GLY A 165 1.49 -14.02 -10.75
C GLY A 165 0.13 -14.72 -10.91
N ARG A 166 -0.60 -14.89 -9.80
CA ARG A 166 -1.96 -15.49 -9.79
C ARG A 166 -3.04 -14.49 -10.17
N PHE A 167 -2.80 -13.19 -9.94
CA PHE A 167 -3.75 -12.11 -10.17
C PHE A 167 -3.12 -10.97 -10.98
N PRO A 168 -2.81 -11.19 -12.27
CA PRO A 168 -2.04 -10.25 -13.08
C PRO A 168 -2.75 -8.92 -13.35
N ASP A 169 -4.08 -8.90 -13.22
CA ASP A 169 -4.96 -7.82 -13.65
C ASP A 169 -4.91 -6.57 -12.76
N TYR A 170 -4.34 -6.67 -11.55
CA TYR A 170 -4.35 -5.60 -10.54
C TYR A 170 -3.03 -4.83 -10.44
N GLY A 171 -2.02 -5.17 -11.23
CA GLY A 171 -0.73 -4.48 -11.23
C GLY A 171 0.14 -4.73 -9.98
N TRP A 172 -0.14 -5.78 -9.20
CA TRP A 172 0.54 -6.05 -7.92
C TRP A 172 2.04 -6.31 -8.02
N HIS A 173 2.54 -6.66 -9.22
CA HIS A 173 3.98 -6.80 -9.49
C HIS A 173 4.75 -5.49 -9.22
N THR A 174 4.11 -4.34 -9.45
CA THR A 174 4.70 -3.01 -9.22
C THR A 174 4.09 -2.32 -8.01
N ASN A 175 2.76 -2.29 -7.91
CA ASN A 175 2.09 -1.51 -6.86
C ASN A 175 2.00 -2.22 -5.51
N VAL A 176 2.34 -3.51 -5.41
CA VAL A 176 2.32 -4.32 -4.17
C VAL A 176 1.04 -4.14 -3.33
N GLY A 177 -0.11 -4.04 -4.00
CA GLY A 177 -1.44 -3.91 -3.38
C GLY A 177 -1.86 -2.47 -3.05
N TYR A 178 -1.02 -1.46 -3.26
CA TYR A 178 -1.43 -0.06 -3.12
C TYR A 178 -2.44 0.33 -4.22
N GLY A 179 -3.38 1.20 -3.90
CA GLY A 179 -4.37 1.71 -4.85
C GLY A 179 -3.73 2.63 -5.90
N THR A 180 -3.10 2.07 -6.93
CA THR A 180 -2.68 2.79 -8.13
C THR A 180 -3.77 2.74 -9.18
N ASP A 181 -3.67 3.57 -10.22
CA ASP A 181 -4.65 3.62 -11.31
C ASP A 181 -4.81 2.22 -11.95
N ALA A 182 -3.72 1.47 -12.14
CA ALA A 182 -3.74 0.08 -12.58
C ALA A 182 -4.52 -0.86 -11.63
N HIS A 183 -4.40 -0.68 -10.31
CA HIS A 183 -5.13 -1.48 -9.33
C HIS A 183 -6.64 -1.21 -9.41
N TYR A 184 -7.03 0.06 -9.50
CA TYR A 184 -8.44 0.45 -9.63
C TYR A 184 -9.05 -0.06 -10.93
N LEU A 185 -8.32 0.03 -12.06
CA LEU A 185 -8.78 -0.53 -13.32
C LEU A 185 -8.93 -2.06 -13.25
N GLY A 186 -8.02 -2.74 -12.55
CA GLY A 186 -8.13 -4.18 -12.26
C GLY A 186 -9.38 -4.51 -11.45
N LEU A 187 -9.63 -3.76 -10.38
CA LEU A 187 -10.82 -3.87 -9.54
C LEU A 187 -12.11 -3.66 -10.33
N LEU A 188 -12.20 -2.57 -11.09
CA LEU A 188 -13.36 -2.28 -11.93
C LEU A 188 -13.59 -3.38 -12.99
N ARG A 189 -12.53 -4.03 -13.49
CA ARG A 189 -12.63 -5.10 -14.50
C ARG A 189 -13.09 -6.44 -13.94
N LYS A 190 -12.40 -6.90 -12.90
CA LYS A 190 -12.43 -8.29 -12.45
C LYS A 190 -13.13 -8.44 -11.11
N GLY A 191 -13.50 -7.33 -10.48
CA GLY A 191 -13.98 -7.31 -9.11
C GLY A 191 -12.85 -7.54 -8.09
N PRO A 192 -13.17 -7.56 -6.80
CA PRO A 192 -12.23 -7.83 -5.74
C PRO A 192 -12.01 -9.34 -5.63
N THR A 193 -10.78 -9.72 -5.36
CA THR A 193 -10.38 -11.09 -4.99
C THR A 193 -10.51 -11.29 -3.48
N GLU A 194 -10.27 -12.52 -3.02
CA GLU A 194 -10.13 -12.85 -1.59
C GLU A 194 -9.01 -12.04 -0.89
N HIS A 195 -8.02 -11.55 -1.64
CA HIS A 195 -6.92 -10.77 -1.08
C HIS A 195 -7.21 -9.27 -0.98
N HIS A 196 -8.38 -8.80 -1.38
CA HIS A 196 -8.75 -7.39 -1.23
C HIS A 196 -9.44 -7.14 0.11
N ARG A 197 -9.04 -6.08 0.79
CA ARG A 197 -9.60 -5.62 2.07
C ARG A 197 -10.96 -4.98 1.81
N ARG A 198 -12.03 -5.73 2.03
CA ARG A 198 -13.38 -5.30 1.69
C ARG A 198 -13.85 -4.16 2.57
N SER A 199 -13.26 -3.97 3.75
CA SER A 199 -13.56 -2.86 4.66
C SER A 199 -12.96 -1.51 4.24
N PHE A 200 -11.96 -1.50 3.34
CA PHE A 200 -11.25 -0.28 2.97
C PHE A 200 -11.99 0.50 1.89
N ALA A 201 -12.01 1.82 2.00
CA ALA A 201 -12.41 2.66 0.88
C ALA A 201 -11.31 2.64 -0.22
N PRO A 202 -11.69 2.57 -1.51
CA PRO A 202 -13.07 2.52 -2.02
C PRO A 202 -13.59 1.10 -2.25
N VAL A 203 -12.89 0.04 -1.83
CA VAL A 203 -13.38 -1.33 -2.01
C VAL A 203 -14.75 -1.50 -1.35
N ASN A 204 -14.98 -1.00 -0.14
CA ASN A 204 -16.31 -1.02 0.49
C ASN A 204 -17.32 -0.09 -0.23
N THR A 205 -16.89 1.09 -0.65
CA THR A 205 -17.75 2.12 -1.25
C THR A 205 -18.30 1.63 -2.57
N ILE A 206 -17.42 1.10 -3.39
CA ILE A 206 -17.83 0.52 -4.64
C ILE A 206 -18.54 -0.79 -4.24
N PHE A 207 -17.88 -1.79 -3.63
CA PHE A 207 -18.30 -3.22 -3.59
C PHE A 207 -19.24 -3.61 -2.43
N SER A 208 -19.97 -2.65 -1.87
CA SER A 208 -20.90 -2.91 -0.77
C SER A 208 -22.01 -3.90 -1.16
N PRO A 209 -22.40 -4.84 -0.29
CA PRO A 209 -23.51 -5.77 -0.54
C PRO A 209 -24.86 -5.10 -0.83
N MET A 210 -25.07 -3.85 -0.37
CA MET A 210 -26.27 -3.07 -0.68
C MET A 210 -26.25 -2.47 -2.10
N ALA A 211 -25.11 -2.48 -2.79
CA ALA A 211 -25.01 -2.00 -4.16
C ALA A 211 -25.40 -3.12 -5.13
N THR A 212 -26.68 -3.18 -5.51
CA THR A 212 -27.20 -4.02 -6.61
C THR A 212 -26.59 -3.67 -7.99
N ALA A 213 -25.67 -2.70 -8.06
CA ALA A 213 -25.09 -2.15 -9.28
C ALA A 213 -24.00 -3.04 -9.92
N TRP A 214 -23.46 -4.03 -9.21
CA TRP A 214 -22.20 -4.69 -9.58
C TRP A 214 -22.22 -5.65 -10.75
N GLN A 215 -23.37 -6.27 -11.03
CA GLN A 215 -23.50 -7.13 -12.21
C GLN A 215 -23.31 -6.35 -13.53
N ARG A 216 -23.32 -5.00 -13.49
CA ARG A 216 -23.26 -4.12 -14.66
C ARG A 216 -21.86 -3.72 -15.13
N PHE A 217 -20.81 -3.88 -14.32
CA PHE A 217 -19.46 -3.38 -14.65
C PHE A 217 -18.54 -4.39 -15.35
N ARG A 218 -19.09 -5.25 -16.21
CA ARG A 218 -18.22 -5.95 -17.17
C ARG A 218 -17.84 -4.94 -18.24
N PHE A 219 -16.54 -4.73 -18.42
CA PHE A 219 -16.06 -3.87 -19.49
C PHE A 219 -16.48 -4.44 -20.85
N GLU A 220 -17.31 -3.69 -21.56
CA GLU A 220 -17.46 -3.88 -22.99
C GLU A 220 -16.49 -2.95 -23.71
N PRO A 221 -15.69 -3.47 -24.66
CA PRO A 221 -14.84 -2.63 -25.49
C PRO A 221 -15.69 -1.57 -26.20
N VAL A 222 -15.28 -0.31 -26.11
CA VAL A 222 -15.88 0.72 -26.95
C VAL A 222 -15.31 0.58 -28.36
N GLN A 223 -16.19 0.34 -29.33
CA GLN A 223 -15.81 0.22 -30.74
C GLN A 223 -15.99 1.55 -31.51
N ASP A 224 -16.95 2.40 -31.10
CA ASP A 224 -17.29 3.65 -31.81
C ASP A 224 -17.22 4.89 -30.89
N ALA A 225 -16.48 5.92 -31.34
CA ALA A 225 -16.34 7.20 -30.63
C ALA A 225 -17.63 8.05 -30.63
N ALA A 226 -18.57 7.76 -31.54
CA ALA A 226 -19.75 8.59 -31.83
C ALA A 226 -20.87 8.53 -30.77
N SER A 227 -20.69 7.85 -29.63
CA SER A 227 -21.77 7.53 -28.68
C SER A 227 -21.59 8.05 -27.26
N ALA A 228 -20.85 9.16 -27.05
CA ALA A 228 -20.73 9.83 -25.76
C ALA A 228 -21.98 10.61 -25.32
N ASP A 229 -23.17 10.15 -25.70
CA ASP A 229 -24.44 10.76 -25.29
C ASP A 229 -24.72 10.41 -23.82
N GLY A 230 -24.14 11.19 -22.91
CA GLY A 230 -24.25 11.05 -21.46
C GLY A 230 -23.17 10.18 -20.83
N LEU A 231 -22.61 10.66 -19.72
CA LEU A 231 -21.53 10.02 -18.97
C LEU A 231 -21.86 9.93 -17.48
N ASP A 232 -21.41 8.85 -16.87
CA ASP A 232 -21.43 8.64 -15.43
C ASP A 232 -20.01 8.75 -14.87
N LEU A 233 -19.87 9.49 -13.77
CA LEU A 233 -18.62 9.65 -13.03
C LEU A 233 -18.68 8.84 -11.73
N PHE A 234 -17.75 7.92 -11.55
CA PHE A 234 -17.62 7.13 -10.33
C PHE A 234 -16.39 7.57 -9.57
N PHE A 235 -16.59 8.13 -8.38
CA PHE A 235 -15.50 8.50 -7.50
C PHE A 235 -14.73 7.24 -7.05
N LEU A 236 -13.42 7.22 -7.31
CA LEU A 236 -12.54 6.15 -6.86
C LEU A 236 -11.80 6.58 -5.59
N ARG A 237 -11.04 7.67 -5.62
CA ARG A 237 -10.28 8.21 -4.48
C ARG A 237 -9.70 9.56 -4.82
N ASN A 238 -9.28 10.38 -3.86
CA ASN A 238 -8.35 11.52 -4.04
C ASN A 238 -8.40 12.16 -5.44
N ASP A 239 -9.53 12.78 -5.76
CA ASP A 239 -9.73 13.46 -7.04
C ASP A 239 -9.53 12.60 -8.30
N LEU A 240 -9.82 11.30 -8.22
CA LEU A 240 -9.80 10.33 -9.30
C LEU A 240 -11.20 9.74 -9.47
N TYR A 241 -11.72 9.85 -10.68
CA TYR A 241 -13.02 9.32 -11.09
C TYR A 241 -12.84 8.39 -12.29
N ALA A 242 -13.58 7.30 -12.32
CA ALA A 242 -13.79 6.53 -13.54
C ALA A 242 -14.97 7.10 -14.33
N VAL A 243 -14.82 7.15 -15.65
CA VAL A 243 -15.81 7.69 -16.58
C VAL A 243 -16.43 6.54 -17.36
N PHE A 244 -17.75 6.48 -17.36
CA PHE A 244 -18.52 5.50 -18.11
C PHE A 244 -19.49 6.22 -19.05
N ASP A 245 -19.83 5.61 -20.17
CA ASP A 245 -20.93 6.06 -21.01
C ASP A 245 -22.28 5.51 -20.54
N ARG A 246 -23.38 5.96 -21.14
CA ARG A 246 -24.74 5.47 -20.82
C ARG A 246 -24.96 3.98 -21.03
N ARG A 247 -24.10 3.30 -21.79
CA ARG A 247 -24.16 1.84 -21.98
C ARG A 247 -23.39 1.10 -20.87
N GLY A 248 -22.82 1.83 -19.90
CA GLY A 248 -22.04 1.27 -18.81
C GLY A 248 -20.61 0.88 -19.23
N ARG A 249 -20.12 1.37 -20.37
CA ARG A 249 -18.77 1.07 -20.85
C ARG A 249 -17.79 2.06 -20.27
N HIS A 250 -16.69 1.56 -19.71
CA HIS A 250 -15.63 2.42 -19.18
C HIS A 250 -14.84 3.04 -20.33
N ILE A 251 -14.68 4.36 -20.31
CA ILE A 251 -14.06 5.11 -21.41
C ILE A 251 -12.80 5.87 -20.99
N GLY A 252 -12.59 6.06 -19.70
CA GLY A 252 -11.46 6.84 -19.23
C GLY A 252 -11.48 7.18 -17.74
N LEU A 253 -10.47 7.91 -17.31
CA LEU A 253 -10.32 8.41 -15.95
C LEU A 253 -10.31 9.94 -15.97
N VAL A 254 -10.92 10.58 -14.97
CA VAL A 254 -10.72 12.00 -14.69
C VAL A 254 -9.94 12.13 -13.40
N LYS A 255 -8.78 12.79 -13.46
CA LYS A 255 -7.86 12.91 -12.33
C LYS A 255 -7.43 14.34 -12.10
N ASN A 256 -7.41 14.81 -10.85
CA ASN A 256 -6.72 16.04 -10.50
C ASN A 256 -5.23 15.78 -10.23
N LEU A 257 -4.38 16.52 -10.91
CA LEU A 257 -2.95 16.57 -10.66
C LEU A 257 -2.57 18.02 -10.35
N ARG A 258 -2.31 18.31 -9.07
CA ARG A 258 -1.85 19.64 -8.59
C ARG A 258 -2.78 20.78 -8.98
N GLY A 259 -4.09 20.59 -8.84
CA GLY A 259 -5.11 21.57 -9.17
C GLY A 259 -5.59 21.51 -10.62
N CYS A 260 -4.97 20.70 -11.49
CA CYS A 260 -5.37 20.55 -12.88
C CYS A 260 -6.13 19.23 -13.07
N TRP A 261 -7.41 19.30 -13.43
CA TRP A 261 -8.16 18.11 -13.80
C TRP A 261 -7.89 17.72 -15.24
N THR A 262 -7.67 16.43 -15.47
CA THR A 262 -7.30 15.91 -16.78
C THR A 262 -8.07 14.63 -17.07
N PHE A 263 -8.63 14.53 -18.28
CA PHE A 263 -9.20 13.29 -18.79
C PHE A 263 -8.08 12.41 -19.36
N ARG A 264 -8.10 11.13 -19.00
CA ARG A 264 -7.22 10.10 -19.57
C ARG A 264 -8.09 9.06 -20.27
N ALA A 265 -7.91 8.94 -21.58
CA ALA A 265 -8.63 7.93 -22.36
C ALA A 265 -8.12 6.54 -21.96
N ILE A 266 -9.03 5.58 -21.88
CA ILE A 266 -8.67 4.18 -21.61
C ILE A 266 -9.22 3.32 -22.74
N GLY A 267 -8.32 2.78 -23.55
CA GLY A 267 -8.61 1.79 -24.57
C GLY A 267 -8.48 0.38 -24.02
N TYR A 268 -9.06 -0.59 -24.73
CA TYR A 268 -9.00 -2.00 -24.36
C TYR A 268 -8.55 -2.82 -25.57
N HIS A 269 -7.52 -3.64 -25.37
CA HIS A 269 -7.06 -4.63 -26.35
C HIS A 269 -7.79 -5.95 -26.21
N ASP A 270 -7.50 -6.89 -27.11
CA ASP A 270 -7.93 -8.28 -27.03
C ASP A 270 -7.68 -8.87 -25.62
N GLY A 271 -8.70 -9.53 -25.07
CA GLY A 271 -8.70 -10.01 -23.68
C GLY A 271 -9.02 -8.92 -22.63
N GLY A 272 -9.40 -7.71 -23.06
CA GLY A 272 -9.91 -6.64 -22.20
C GLY A 272 -8.84 -6.02 -21.30
N LYS A 273 -7.58 -5.99 -21.75
CA LYS A 273 -6.49 -5.32 -21.01
C LYS A 273 -6.57 -3.81 -21.24
N PRO A 274 -6.67 -2.99 -20.18
CA PRO A 274 -6.74 -1.54 -20.34
C PRO A 274 -5.37 -0.96 -20.73
N GLU A 275 -5.39 0.05 -21.60
CA GLU A 275 -4.24 0.86 -21.95
C GLU A 275 -4.64 2.34 -21.97
N THR A 276 -3.79 3.16 -21.35
CA THR A 276 -4.03 4.61 -21.25
C THR A 276 -3.61 5.32 -22.52
N GLY A 277 -4.41 6.30 -22.95
CA GLY A 277 -4.17 7.10 -24.15
C GLY A 277 -4.57 6.42 -25.45
N THR A 278 -5.25 5.27 -25.39
CA THR A 278 -5.71 4.54 -26.57
C THR A 278 -7.23 4.38 -26.59
N GLY A 279 -7.74 3.70 -27.61
CA GLY A 279 -9.17 3.50 -27.83
C GLY A 279 -9.87 4.69 -28.50
N PRO A 280 -11.21 4.61 -28.62
CA PRO A 280 -12.00 5.58 -29.41
C PRO A 280 -11.94 7.01 -28.89
N PHE A 281 -11.60 7.19 -27.61
CA PHE A 281 -11.51 8.51 -26.96
C PHE A 281 -10.07 9.04 -26.85
N SER A 282 -9.09 8.36 -27.46
CA SER A 282 -7.67 8.73 -27.40
C SER A 282 -7.37 10.17 -27.82
N ARG A 283 -8.15 10.72 -28.77
CA ARG A 283 -8.04 12.14 -29.20
C ARG A 283 -8.26 13.16 -28.07
N TYR A 284 -8.88 12.74 -26.97
CA TYR A 284 -9.12 13.57 -25.79
C TYR A 284 -8.15 13.27 -24.64
N ASP A 285 -7.21 12.32 -24.80
CA ASP A 285 -6.24 12.00 -23.74
C ASP A 285 -5.40 13.22 -23.37
N GLY A 286 -5.26 13.46 -22.07
CA GLY A 286 -4.50 14.62 -21.57
C GLY A 286 -5.27 15.94 -21.61
N MET A 287 -6.52 15.94 -22.08
CA MET A 287 -7.32 17.15 -22.14
C MET A 287 -7.69 17.66 -20.75
N ARG A 288 -7.55 18.98 -20.55
CA ARG A 288 -7.91 19.63 -19.29
C ARG A 288 -9.42 19.75 -19.16
N VAL A 289 -9.90 19.56 -17.93
CA VAL A 289 -11.28 19.82 -17.54
C VAL A 289 -11.27 20.76 -16.32
N GLU A 290 -12.33 21.53 -16.10
CA GLU A 290 -12.34 22.53 -15.03
C GLU A 290 -12.60 21.90 -13.64
N ALA A 291 -13.40 20.83 -13.57
CA ALA A 291 -13.74 20.07 -12.36
C ALA A 291 -14.46 18.75 -12.74
N PRO A 292 -14.61 17.75 -11.83
CA PRO A 292 -15.30 16.50 -12.11
C PRO A 292 -16.83 16.73 -12.08
N GLN A 293 -17.36 17.40 -13.10
CA GLN A 293 -18.80 17.48 -13.34
C GLN A 293 -19.12 16.71 -14.61
N ALA A 294 -19.97 15.69 -14.51
CA ALA A 294 -20.30 14.79 -15.60
C ALA A 294 -20.78 15.54 -16.84
N GLN A 295 -21.61 16.58 -16.65
CA GLN A 295 -22.12 17.45 -17.71
C GLN A 295 -21.04 18.19 -18.50
N MET A 296 -19.87 18.47 -17.89
CA MET A 296 -18.78 19.12 -18.60
C MET A 296 -17.96 18.12 -19.42
N VAL A 297 -17.65 16.95 -18.85
CA VAL A 297 -17.02 15.86 -19.62
C VAL A 297 -17.91 15.46 -20.80
N ILE A 298 -19.23 15.42 -20.60
CA ILE A 298 -20.23 15.20 -21.67
C ILE A 298 -20.12 16.28 -22.75
N ARG A 299 -20.24 17.58 -22.41
CA ARG A 299 -20.14 18.68 -23.41
C ARG A 299 -18.85 18.60 -24.22
N LEU A 300 -17.76 18.19 -23.57
CA LEU A 300 -16.43 18.10 -24.16
C LEU A 300 -16.26 16.89 -25.09
N LEU A 301 -16.84 15.73 -24.75
CA LEU A 301 -16.77 14.52 -25.60
C LEU A 301 -17.81 14.55 -26.75
N SER A 302 -18.85 15.37 -26.65
CA SER A 302 -19.89 15.53 -27.68
C SER A 302 -19.59 16.63 -28.73
N THR A 303 -18.57 17.47 -28.53
CA THR A 303 -18.24 18.61 -29.42
C THR A 303 -16.99 18.41 -30.29
N GLY A 304 -16.36 17.23 -30.25
CA GLY A 304 -15.18 16.90 -31.08
C GLY A 304 -15.43 15.83 -32.11
#